data_AF-A0A6V7L493-F1
#
_entry.id   AF-A0A6V7L493-F1
#
_cell.length_a   1.000
_cell.length_b   1.000
_cell.length_c   1.000
_cell.angle_alpha   90.00
_cell.angle_beta   90.00
_cell.angle_gamma   90.00
#
_symmetry.space_group_name_H-M   'P 1'
#
loop_
_entity.id
_entity.type
_entity.pdbx_description
1 polymer ?
#
loop_
_entity_poly.entity_id
_entity_poly.type
_entity_poly.pdbx_seq_one_letter_code
_entity_poly.pdbx_strand_id
1 'polypeptide(L)' 'SAILKKVLDAVKDLLTEATFECSDSGIQVQAMDNAHVSLVSLNLRSDGFDKYRCDRNLSMGMGIPT' A
#
# COMPACT_ATOMS: atom_id res chain seq x y z
N SER A 1 8.33 11.13 9.05
CA SER A 1 7.25 10.13 9.13
C SER A 1 7.79 8.74 8.80
N ALA A 2 8.08 7.93 9.82
CA ALA A 2 8.72 6.61 9.65
C ALA A 2 7.73 5.45 9.42
N ILE A 3 6.42 5.70 9.55
CA ILE A 3 5.38 4.67 9.50
C ILE A 3 5.30 4.01 8.13
N LEU A 4 5.17 4.80 7.05
CA LEU A 4 5.09 4.25 5.70
C LEU A 4 6.33 3.43 5.36
N LYS A 5 7.52 3.88 5.77
CA LYS A 5 8.78 3.16 5.56
C LYS A 5 8.82 1.84 6.33
N LYS A 6 8.40 1.82 7.60
CA LYS A 6 8.30 0.58 8.41
C LYS A 6 7.27 -0.39 7.86
N VAL A 7 6.12 0.11 7.38
CA VAL A 7 5.10 -0.70 6.72
C VAL A 7 5.68 -1.30 5.45
N LEU A 8 6.27 -0.49 4.56
CA LEU A 8 6.92 -0.98 3.33
C LEU A 8 7.99 -2.04 3.63
N ASP A 9 8.83 -1.83 4.64
CA ASP A 9 9.87 -2.79 5.05
C ASP A 9 9.29 -4.11 5.55
N ALA A 10 8.08 -4.10 6.13
CA ALA A 10 7.42 -5.32 6.58
C ALA A 10 6.75 -6.09 5.43
N VAL A 11 6.28 -5.39 4.38
CA VAL A 11 5.62 -6.03 3.23
C VAL A 11 6.57 -6.43 2.10
N LYS A 12 7.75 -5.80 1.97
CA LYS A 12 8.70 -6.10 0.90
C LYS A 12 9.19 -7.55 0.90
N ASP A 13 9.27 -8.17 2.08
CA ASP A 13 9.71 -9.57 2.21
C ASP A 13 8.59 -10.56 1.85
N LEU A 14 7.35 -10.08 1.77
CA LEU A 14 6.14 -10.89 1.52
C LEU A 14 5.63 -10.73 0.09
N LEU A 15 5.83 -9.55 -0.53
CA LEU A 15 5.23 -9.16 -1.80
C LEU A 15 6.30 -8.73 -2.81
N THR A 16 6.25 -9.28 -4.02
CA THR A 16 7.09 -8.86 -5.16
C THR A 16 6.50 -7.65 -5.89
N GLU A 17 5.18 -7.59 -5.97
CA GLU A 17 4.43 -6.52 -6.64
C GLU A 17 3.23 -6.14 -5.77
N ALA A 18 2.98 -4.83 -5.66
CA ALA A 18 1.86 -4.29 -4.90
C ALA A 18 1.16 -3.18 -5.68
N THR A 19 -0.17 -3.17 -5.63
CA THR A 19 -0.98 -2.12 -6.26
C THR A 19 -1.50 -1.18 -5.18
N PHE A 20 -1.07 0.08 -5.23
CA PHE A 20 -1.54 1.14 -4.36
C PHE A 20 -2.72 1.84 -4.99
N GLU A 21 -3.91 1.63 -4.43
CA GLU A 21 -5.14 2.28 -4.80
C GLU A 21 -5.37 3.51 -3.93
N CYS A 22 -5.11 4.69 -4.50
CA CYS A 22 -5.36 5.95 -3.86
C CYS A 22 -6.75 6.47 -4.24
N SER A 23 -7.61 6.69 -3.25
CA SER A 23 -8.93 7.30 -3.37
C SER A 23 -9.06 8.49 -2.42
N ASP A 24 -10.14 9.27 -2.50
CA ASP A 24 -10.38 10.41 -1.59
C ASP A 24 -10.38 10.00 -0.09
N SER A 25 -10.83 8.78 0.19
CA SER A 25 -10.83 8.18 1.54
C SER A 25 -9.45 7.77 2.07
N GLY A 26 -8.42 7.68 1.23
CA GLY A 26 -7.10 7.20 1.61
C GLY A 26 -6.46 6.27 0.58
N ILE A 27 -5.40 5.57 0.99
CA ILE A 27 -4.64 4.62 0.19
C ILE A 27 -4.92 3.21 0.68
N GLN A 28 -5.22 2.32 -0.26
CA GLN A 28 -5.43 0.90 0.00
C GLN A 28 -4.44 0.07 -0.82
N VAL A 29 -3.95 -1.02 -0.24
CA VAL A 29 -3.12 -2.00 -0.94
C VAL A 29 -3.67 -3.37 -0.62
N GLN A 30 -3.88 -4.17 -1.65
CA GLN A 30 -4.20 -5.58 -1.50
C GLN A 30 -3.28 -6.38 -2.41
N ALA A 31 -2.55 -7.31 -1.82
CA ALA A 31 -1.64 -8.18 -2.54
C ALA A 31 -1.54 -9.53 -1.83
N MET A 32 -1.33 -10.58 -2.60
CA MET A 32 -1.12 -11.93 -2.06
C MET A 32 0.38 -12.21 -1.95
N ASP A 33 0.77 -13.00 -0.96
CA ASP A 33 2.10 -13.59 -0.92
C ASP A 33 2.34 -14.50 -2.12
N ASN A 34 3.61 -14.82 -2.39
CA ASN A 34 4.00 -15.70 -3.50
C ASN A 34 3.38 -17.12 -3.38
N ALA A 35 3.02 -17.54 -2.16
CA ALA A 35 2.32 -18.80 -1.93
C ALA A 35 0.80 -18.72 -2.20
N HIS A 36 0.23 -17.53 -2.39
CA HIS A 36 -1.21 -17.26 -2.47
C HIS A 36 -2.00 -17.73 -1.23
N VAL A 37 -1.33 -17.90 -0.09
CA VAL A 37 -1.92 -18.36 1.18
C VAL A 37 -2.24 -17.18 2.10
N SER A 38 -1.48 -16.09 1.99
CA SER A 38 -1.56 -14.93 2.87
C SER A 38 -1.96 -13.69 2.07
N LEU A 39 -3.15 -13.15 2.37
CA LEU A 39 -3.56 -11.85 1.84
C LEU A 39 -2.98 -10.74 2.71
N VAL A 40 -2.19 -9.88 2.10
CA VAL A 40 -1.75 -8.62 2.71
C VAL A 40 -2.73 -7.52 2.32
N SER A 41 -3.38 -6.94 3.32
CA SER A 41 -4.30 -5.82 3.17
C SER A 41 -3.82 -4.64 4.01
N LEU A 42 -3.46 -3.54 3.35
CA LEU A 42 -3.09 -2.28 4.00
C LEU A 42 -4.16 -1.24 3.71
N ASN A 43 -4.62 -0.57 4.76
CA ASN A 43 -5.58 0.52 4.64
C ASN A 43 -5.02 1.73 5.40
N LEU A 44 -4.64 2.76 4.65
CA LEU A 44 -4.11 4.01 5.14
C LEU A 44 -5.15 5.09 4.85
N ARG A 45 -5.94 5.43 5.86
CA ARG A 45 -6.99 6.45 5.72
C ARG A 45 -6.40 7.84 5.57
N SER A 46 -7.12 8.71 4.84
CA SER A 46 -6.69 10.09 4.56
C SER A 46 -6.51 10.94 5.83
N ASP A 47 -7.24 10.65 6.91
CA ASP A 47 -7.12 11.31 8.22
C ASP A 47 -5.82 10.99 8.97
N GLY A 48 -5.12 9.92 8.60
CA GLY A 48 -3.81 9.56 9.14
C GLY A 48 -2.65 10.33 8.52
N PHE A 49 -2.91 11.15 7.48
CA PHE A 49 -1.89 11.92 6.78
C PHE A 49 -2.01 13.42 7.10
N ASP A 50 -0.87 14.07 7.28
CA ASP A 50 -0.80 15.53 7.50
C ASP A 50 -1.32 16.32 6.29
N LYS A 51 -1.02 15.81 5.09
CA LYS A 51 -1.53 16.32 3.81
C LYS A 51 -1.78 15.14 2.87
N TYR A 52 -3.04 14.90 2.55
CA TYR A 52 -3.47 13.92 1.55
C TYR A 52 -4.49 14.57 0.63
N ARG A 53 -4.28 14.45 -0.68
CA ARG A 53 -5.20 14.96 -1.70
C ARG A 53 -5.20 14.01 -2.88
N CYS A 54 -6.36 13.41 -3.15
CA CYS A 54 -6.59 12.56 -4.31
C CYS A 54 -7.90 12.99 -4.99
N ASP A 55 -7.77 13.83 -6.03
CA ASP A 55 -8.94 14.36 -6.76
C ASP A 55 -9.61 13.28 -7.65
N ARG A 56 -8.88 12.21 -7.98
CA ARG A 56 -9.34 11.05 -8.76
C ARG A 56 -8.73 9.77 -8.21
N ASN A 57 -9.47 8.67 -8.34
CA ASN A 57 -8.97 7.34 -8.02
C ASN A 57 -7.77 7.01 -8.91
N LEU A 58 -6.68 6.60 -8.28
CA LEU A 58 -5.42 6.27 -8.96
C LEU A 58 -4.95 4.90 -8.47
N SER A 59 -4.68 4.00 -9.40
CA SER A 59 -4.05 2.71 -9.10
C SER A 59 -2.61 2.75 -9.58
N MET A 60 -1.66 2.63 -8.66
CA MET A 60 -0.23 2.61 -8.94
C MET A 60 0.32 1.21 -8.65
N GLY A 61 0.60 0.46 -9.71
CA GLY A 61 1.39 -0.78 -9.59
C GLY A 61 2.84 -0.42 -9.32
N MET A 62 3.36 -0.83 -8.16
CA MET A 62 4.77 -0.70 -7.82
C MET A 62 5.38 -2.09 -7.68
N GLY A 63 6.41 -2.37 -8.47
CA GLY A 63 7.31 -3.47 -8.17
C GLY A 63 8.10 -3.11 -6.91
N ILE A 64 8.06 -3.97 -5.91
CA ILE A 64 8.86 -3.80 -4.70
C ILE A 64 10.14 -4.61 -4.92
N PRO A 65 11.26 -3.98 -5.31
CA PRO A 65 12.51 -4.70 -5.45
C PRO A 65 12.93 -5.21 -4.06
N THR A 66 13.20 -6.50 -4.01
CA THR A 66 13.68 -7.22 -2.82
C THR A 66 15.09 -6.80 -2.45
#